data_AF-A0A2C9UN02-F1
#
_entry.id   AF-A0A2C9UN02-F1
#
_cell.length_a   1.000
_cell.length_b   1.000
_cell.length_c   1.000
_cell.angle_alpha   90.00
_cell.angle_beta   90.00
_cell.angle_gamma   90.00
#
_symmetry.space_group_name_H-M   'P 1'
#
loop_
_entity.id
_entity.type
_entity.pdbx_description
1 polymer ?
#
loop_
_entity_poly.entity_id
_entity_poly.type
_entity_poly.pdbx_seq_one_letter_code
_entity_poly.pdbx_strand_id
1 'polypeptide(L)' 'MNRRNLRRSKSLMAARKKVKLASFSMRRNLYTLRRMIPGCVEVDEETLFQKSVEHIVMLKMQLGILKSLLKIYES' A
#
# COMPACT_ATOMS: atom_id res chain seq x y z
N MET A 1 -2.06 -28.56 35.31
CA MET A 1 -2.39 -27.73 34.14
C MET A 1 -2.10 -28.51 32.85
N ASN A 2 -3.09 -28.76 31.99
CA ASN A 2 -3.00 -29.73 30.88
C ASN A 2 -2.16 -29.20 29.69
N ARG A 3 -1.13 -29.95 29.25
CA ARG A 3 -0.17 -29.54 28.21
C ARG A 3 -0.83 -29.15 26.87
N ARG A 4 -1.99 -29.74 26.55
CA ARG A 4 -2.80 -29.43 25.36
C ARG A 4 -3.38 -28.01 25.38
N ASN A 5 -3.81 -27.52 26.55
CA ASN A 5 -4.38 -26.18 26.70
C ASN A 5 -3.30 -25.09 26.57
N LEU A 6 -2.08 -25.36 27.06
CA LEU A 6 -0.94 -24.46 26.92
C LEU A 6 -0.51 -24.28 25.45
N ARG A 7 -0.47 -25.38 24.67
CA ARG A 7 -0.16 -25.31 23.22
C ARG A 7 -1.21 -24.51 22.44
N ARG A 8 -2.49 -24.71 22.74
CA ARG A 8 -3.60 -23.98 22.10
C ARG A 8 -3.61 -22.49 22.47
N SER A 9 -3.27 -22.15 23.71
CA SER A 9 -3.10 -20.76 24.14
C SER A 9 -1.91 -20.07 23.43
N LYS A 10 -0.76 -20.75 23.32
CA LYS A 10 0.41 -20.24 22.59
C LYS A 10 0.14 -20.02 21.09
N SER A 11 -0.59 -20.93 20.44
CA SER A 11 -0.94 -20.76 19.01
C SER A 11 -1.89 -19.58 18.78
N LEU A 12 -2.88 -19.38 19.65
CA LEU A 12 -3.78 -18.21 19.59
C LEU A 12 -3.03 -16.89 19.82
N MET A 13 -2.10 -16.86 20.78
CA MET A 13 -1.22 -15.70 21.02
C MET A 13 -0.35 -15.39 19.78
N ALA A 14 0.22 -16.42 19.16
CA ALA A 14 1.00 -16.26 17.93
C ALA A 14 0.15 -15.73 16.75
N ALA A 15 -1.07 -16.23 16.57
CA ALA A 15 -2.00 -15.73 15.56
C ALA A 15 -2.35 -14.25 15.80
N ARG A 16 -2.67 -13.86 17.05
CA ARG A 16 -2.93 -12.47 17.42
C ARG A 16 -1.71 -11.57 17.14
N LYS A 17 -0.49 -12.06 17.40
CA LYS A 17 0.75 -11.31 17.09
C LYS A 17 0.92 -11.11 15.59
N LYS A 18 0.62 -12.12 14.76
CA LYS A 18 0.66 -11.99 13.28
C LYS A 18 -0.35 -10.96 12.76
N VAL A 19 -1.58 -10.97 13.27
CA VAL A 19 -2.60 -9.98 12.89
C VAL A 19 -2.17 -8.56 13.25
N LYS A 20 -1.61 -8.35 14.46
CA LYS A 20 -1.06 -7.05 14.86
C LYS A 20 0.08 -6.60 13.94
N LEU A 21 1.00 -7.50 13.56
CA LEU A 21 2.07 -7.16 12.62
C LEU A 21 1.53 -6.75 11.25
N ALA A 22 0.51 -7.46 10.76
CA ALA A 22 -0.14 -7.11 9.50
C ALA A 22 -0.82 -5.74 9.55
N SER A 23 -1.50 -5.40 10.65
CA SER A 23 -2.12 -4.07 10.80
C SER A 23 -1.08 -2.94 10.91
N PHE A 24 0.04 -3.18 11.61
CA PHE A 24 1.17 -2.24 11.62
C PHE A 24 1.77 -2.04 10.22
N SER A 25 1.93 -3.12 9.46
CA SER A 25 2.40 -3.06 8.07
C SER A 25 1.44 -2.28 7.19
N MET A 26 0.13 -2.54 7.31
CA MET A 26 -0.91 -1.84 6.54
C MET A 26 -0.92 -0.34 6.84
N ARG A 27 -0.85 0.06 8.11
CA ARG A 27 -0.77 1.48 8.50
C ARG A 27 0.46 2.18 7.91
N ARG A 28 1.62 1.50 7.90
CA ARG A 28 2.86 2.03 7.30
C ARG A 28 2.75 2.17 5.78
N ASN A 29 2.12 1.21 5.12
CA ASN A 29 1.90 1.24 3.67
C ASN A 29 0.95 2.36 3.29
N LEU A 30 -0.16 2.53 4.01
CA LEU A 30 -1.10 3.64 3.80
C LEU A 30 -0.44 4.99 4.05
N TYR A 31 0.36 5.12 5.11
CA TYR A 31 1.13 6.35 5.36
C TYR A 31 2.08 6.68 4.21
N THR A 32 2.77 5.67 3.67
CA THR A 32 3.65 5.84 2.51
C THR A 32 2.86 6.26 1.27
N LEU A 33 1.72 5.62 1.01
CA LEU A 33 0.88 5.91 -0.14
C LEU A 33 0.35 7.35 -0.11
N ARG A 34 -0.11 7.83 1.05
CA ARG A 34 -0.54 9.23 1.24
C ARG A 34 0.54 10.25 0.89
N ARG A 35 1.82 9.91 1.12
CA ARG A 35 2.95 10.79 0.77
C ARG A 35 3.32 10.73 -0.71
N MET A 36 3.00 9.64 -1.40
CA MET A 36 3.27 9.47 -2.83
C MET A 36 2.24 10.19 -3.69
N ILE A 37 0.97 10.18 -3.28
CA ILE A 37 -0.11 10.78 -4.06
C ILE A 37 -0.29 12.25 -3.67
N PRO A 38 -0.13 13.20 -4.61
CA PRO A 38 -0.32 14.62 -4.33
C PRO A 38 -1.71 14.92 -3.77
N GLY A 39 -1.78 15.78 -2.75
CA GLY A 39 -3.05 16.22 -2.14
C GLY A 39 -3.76 15.18 -1.26
N CYS A 40 -3.15 14.02 -0.97
CA CYS A 40 -3.80 12.93 -0.25
C CYS A 40 -3.30 12.71 1.20
N VAL A 41 -2.80 13.77 1.87
CA VAL A 41 -2.23 13.65 3.22
C VAL A 41 -3.29 13.33 4.28
N GLU A 42 -4.50 13.88 4.15
CA GLU A 42 -5.58 13.78 5.16
C GLU A 42 -6.86 13.11 4.64
N VAL A 43 -6.81 12.49 3.47
CA VAL A 43 -7.98 11.82 2.88
C VAL A 43 -8.23 10.44 3.50
N ASP A 44 -9.49 10.01 3.48
CA ASP A 44 -9.90 8.67 3.84
C ASP A 44 -9.29 7.61 2.90
N GLU A 45 -9.35 6.34 3.29
CA GLU A 45 -8.68 5.25 2.57
C GLU A 45 -9.32 4.94 1.21
N GLU A 46 -10.62 5.12 1.06
CA GLU A 46 -11.34 4.87 -0.19
C GLU A 46 -10.99 5.95 -1.22
N THR A 47 -11.03 7.22 -0.81
CA THR A 47 -10.59 8.34 -1.64
C THR A 47 -9.10 8.22 -1.99
N LEU A 48 -8.25 7.81 -1.04
CA LEU A 48 -6.82 7.57 -1.30
C LEU A 48 -6.63 6.51 -2.38
N PHE A 49 -7.37 5.40 -2.31
CA PHE A 49 -7.27 4.33 -3.29
C PHE A 49 -7.70 4.80 -4.68
N GLN A 50 -8.84 5.48 -4.78
CA GLN A 50 -9.33 6.04 -6.03
C GLN A 50 -8.32 7.04 -6.65
N LYS A 51 -7.81 7.98 -5.85
CA LYS A 51 -6.79 8.94 -6.27
C LYS A 51 -5.48 8.27 -6.69
N SER A 52 -5.12 7.17 -6.05
CA SER A 52 -3.94 6.38 -6.42
C SER A 52 -4.08 5.77 -7.81
N VAL A 53 -5.26 5.22 -8.14
CA VAL A 53 -5.54 4.66 -9.48
C VAL A 53 -5.47 5.77 -10.54
N GLU A 54 -6.13 6.90 -10.28
CA GLU A 54 -6.11 8.08 -11.17
C GLU A 54 -4.66 8.53 -11.43
N HIS A 55 -3.85 8.63 -10.37
CA HIS A 55 -2.46 9.05 -10.47
C HIS A 55 -1.62 8.07 -11.30
N ILE A 56 -1.81 6.75 -11.13
CA ILE A 56 -1.12 5.73 -11.93
C ILE A 56 -1.46 5.86 -13.42
N VAL A 57 -2.73 6.09 -13.76
CA VAL A 57 -3.15 6.28 -15.15
C VAL A 57 -2.50 7.52 -15.76
N MET A 58 -2.50 8.63 -15.02
CA MET A 58 -1.84 9.87 -15.45
C MET A 58 -0.34 9.67 -15.69
N LEU A 59 0.37 9.01 -14.78
CA LEU A 59 1.80 8.70 -14.93
C LEU A 59 2.07 7.83 -16.16
N LYS A 60 1.22 6.82 -16.43
CA LYS A 60 1.34 5.98 -17.63
C LYS A 60 1.18 6.80 -18.91
N MET A 61 0.22 7.72 -18.96
CA MET A 61 0.03 8.63 -20.10
C MET A 61 1.24 9.54 -20.30
N GLN A 62 1.74 10.17 -19.22
CA GLN A 62 2.93 11.02 -19.28
C GLN A 62 4.16 10.25 -19.78
N LEU A 63 4.37 9.03 -19.30
CA LEU A 63 5.45 8.16 -19.78
C LEU A 63 5.31 7.84 -21.28
N GLY A 64 4.08 7.61 -21.75
CA GLY A 64 3.80 7.41 -23.17
C GLY A 64 4.20 8.61 -24.03
N ILE A 65 3.81 9.81 -23.60
CA ILE A 65 4.18 11.06 -24.28
C ILE A 65 5.71 11.23 -24.30
N LEU A 66 6.38 11.06 -23.16
CA LEU A 66 7.83 11.19 -23.05
C LEU A 66 8.56 10.20 -23.96
N LYS A 67 8.09 8.95 -24.06
CA LYS A 67 8.65 7.96 -24.98
C LYS A 67 8.47 8.36 -26.45
N SER A 68 7.32 8.93 -26.81
CA SER A 68 7.10 9.43 -28.16
C SER A 68 7.99 10.62 -28.49
N LEU A 69 8.15 11.56 -27.55
CA LEU A 69 9.06 12.69 -27.70
C LEU A 69 10.52 12.25 -27.83
N LEU A 70 10.95 11.27 -27.04
CA LEU A 70 12.29 10.70 -27.13
C LEU A 70 12.54 10.11 -28.53
N LYS A 71 11.58 9.35 -29.07
CA LYS A 71 11.69 8.82 -30.44
C LYS A 71 11.83 9.93 -31.49
N ILE A 72 11.12 11.05 -31.32
CA ILE A 72 11.23 12.21 -32.22
C ILE A 72 12.61 12.86 -32.10
N TYR A 73 13.13 13.00 -30.88
CA TYR A 73 14.45 13.58 -30.64
C TYR A 73 15.60 12.71 -31.16
N GLU A 74 15.46 11.38 -31.09
CA GLU A 74 16.45 10.41 -31.57
C GLU A 74 16.35 10.10 -33.07
N SER A 75 15.36 10.66 -33.79
CA SER A 75 15.19 10.54 -35.25
C SER A 75 15.93 11.65 -35.99
#